data_AF-A0A174EAF7-F1
#
_entry.id   AF-A0A174EAF7-F1
#
_cell.length_a   1.000
_cell.length_b   1.000
_cell.length_c   1.000
_cell.angle_alpha   90.00
_cell.angle_beta   90.00
_cell.angle_gamma   90.00
#
_symmetry.space_group_name_H-M   'P 1'
#
loop_
_entity.id
_entity.type
_entity.pdbx_description
1 polymer ?
#
loop_
_entity_poly.entity_id
_entity_poly.type
_entity_poly.pdbx_seq_one_letter_code
_entity_poly.pdbx_strand_id
1 'polypeptide(L)'
;MKNRMQDLDFEQNVAFDKVQEYEFTRRAAQRFRQVVSLDSFEDEDADVIFHYLYKEMELVSFGDHLKRYIYERAELEEPFSEVPQEVYKEIVVDSFKETYTPKSMNPTSTKLSALVNNWLNQASVKRETVFLLGFGLKMTTEDVSDFLTRVLKEQDFDFYNPDEVIYWYCYSTQQGYHKAEELKKKYEILAPVEVENTQVLYGSNLCLDTEEKLIDYLARLKSKRVDPISEKSQAFQEFTKLLYHAKQIIAGLYQHDEEEKGGDKVWTAERITPSDVEKVICSGIPINKMGNLKKMSASILAKHFSQKRFSRQRITNILSHKLPVERFDLITLEFFIVSQEMEDDDPFNRYKHFLDEIQDILLRCGMGEIYIVNPYECFLLMCLLTDCPLAVFSEIWEKSYEEGEAEEA
;
A
#
# COMPACT_ATOMS: atom_id res chain seq x y z
N MET A 1 -4.96 34.69 1.55
CA MET A 1 -4.46 34.32 2.89
C MET A 1 -2.94 34.12 2.81
N LYS A 2 -2.20 33.98 3.91
CA LYS A 2 -0.83 33.42 3.82
C LYS A 2 -1.00 31.96 3.38
N ASN A 3 -0.32 31.52 2.32
CA ASN A 3 -0.30 30.12 1.90
C ASN A 3 0.32 29.29 3.02
N ARG A 4 -0.53 28.67 3.85
CA ARG A 4 -0.15 27.85 5.02
C ARG A 4 0.43 26.50 4.61
N MET A 5 0.41 26.15 3.33
CA MET A 5 1.00 24.92 2.82
C MET A 5 2.55 24.96 2.90
N GLN A 6 3.12 26.16 3.05
CA GLN A 6 4.54 26.37 3.37
C GLN A 6 4.92 25.95 4.81
N ASP A 7 3.95 25.88 5.73
CA ASP A 7 4.16 25.49 7.14
C ASP A 7 4.01 23.97 7.36
N LEU A 8 3.68 23.19 6.31
CA LEU A 8 3.62 21.74 6.38
C LEU A 8 5.01 21.18 6.63
N ASP A 9 5.27 20.65 7.83
CA ASP A 9 6.47 19.87 8.12
C ASP A 9 6.28 18.42 7.65
N PHE A 10 6.27 18.22 6.33
CA PHE A 10 6.09 16.88 5.74
C PHE A 10 7.18 15.89 6.15
N GLU A 11 8.31 16.34 6.72
CA GLU A 11 9.41 15.50 7.20
C GLU A 11 9.09 14.82 8.54
N GLN A 12 8.08 15.30 9.28
CA GLN A 12 7.64 14.70 10.55
C GLN A 12 6.43 13.76 10.43
N ASN A 13 5.60 13.90 9.39
CA ASN A 13 4.27 13.26 9.32
C ASN A 13 4.19 12.04 8.37
N VAL A 14 5.30 11.65 7.76
CA VAL A 14 5.44 10.51 6.84
C VAL A 14 6.74 9.79 7.21
N ALA A 15 6.78 8.46 7.30
CA ALA A 15 7.99 7.73 7.74
C ALA A 15 9.26 8.08 6.93
N PHE A 16 10.20 8.78 7.55
CA PHE A 16 11.59 8.94 7.09
C PHE A 16 12.55 8.29 8.09
N ASP A 17 12.63 6.97 8.11
CA ASP A 17 13.65 6.31 8.92
C ASP A 17 14.47 5.30 8.13
N LYS A 18 15.62 5.80 7.67
CA LYS A 18 16.95 5.16 7.56
C LYS A 18 17.08 3.83 6.80
N VAL A 19 17.38 3.98 5.51
CA VAL A 19 18.75 3.85 4.97
C VAL A 19 18.95 5.11 4.10
N GLN A 20 20.11 5.79 4.21
CA GLN A 20 20.28 7.22 3.87
C GLN A 20 19.47 7.69 2.65
N GLU A 21 18.52 8.59 2.91
CA GLU A 21 17.74 9.38 1.96
C GLU A 21 17.85 8.89 0.51
N TYR A 22 17.05 7.88 0.17
CA TYR A 22 16.70 7.66 -1.22
C TYR A 22 16.33 9.02 -1.81
N GLU A 23 17.21 9.56 -2.64
CA GLU A 23 17.10 10.92 -3.16
C GLU A 23 15.72 11.12 -3.79
N PHE A 24 15.14 10.06 -4.36
CA PHE A 24 13.79 10.03 -4.91
C PHE A 24 12.68 10.23 -3.86
N THR A 25 12.77 9.70 -2.63
CA THR A 25 11.72 9.88 -1.60
C THR A 25 11.73 11.33 -1.12
N ARG A 26 12.92 11.88 -0.88
CA ARG A 26 13.09 13.30 -0.54
C ARG A 26 12.66 14.21 -1.69
N ARG A 27 13.04 13.90 -2.94
CA ARG A 27 12.58 14.62 -4.14
C ARG A 27 11.06 14.53 -4.29
N ALA A 28 10.45 13.37 -4.09
CA ALA A 28 9.00 13.19 -4.17
C ALA A 28 8.28 14.03 -3.10
N ALA A 29 8.76 14.01 -1.86
CA ALA A 29 8.22 14.87 -0.80
C ALA A 29 8.40 16.36 -1.13
N GLN A 30 9.59 16.78 -1.58
CA GLN A 30 9.86 18.16 -1.99
C GLN A 30 8.96 18.60 -3.16
N ARG A 31 8.79 17.74 -4.16
CA ARG A 31 7.91 17.99 -5.31
C ARG A 31 6.46 18.07 -4.88
N PHE A 32 6.01 17.17 -4.00
CA PHE A 32 4.68 17.29 -3.39
C PHE A 32 4.50 18.68 -2.74
N ARG A 33 5.45 19.12 -1.88
CA ARG A 33 5.36 20.45 -1.25
C ARG A 33 5.28 21.57 -2.28
N GLN A 34 6.12 21.49 -3.31
CA GLN A 34 6.18 22.49 -4.37
C GLN A 34 4.86 22.59 -5.12
N VAL A 35 4.29 21.45 -5.53
CA VAL A 35 3.04 21.37 -6.29
C VAL A 35 1.88 21.93 -5.49
N VAL A 36 1.71 21.50 -4.24
CA VAL A 36 0.60 21.99 -3.41
C VAL A 36 0.77 23.46 -3.04
N SER A 37 2.00 24.02 -3.09
CA SER A 37 2.25 25.43 -2.81
C SER A 37 2.11 26.35 -4.03
N LEU A 38 1.74 25.83 -5.21
CA LEU A 38 1.54 26.65 -6.41
C LEU A 38 0.28 27.51 -6.25
N ASP A 39 0.32 28.76 -6.72
CA ASP A 39 -0.88 29.61 -6.76
C ASP A 39 -1.98 28.96 -7.62
N SER A 40 -1.60 28.27 -8.69
CA SER A 40 -2.54 27.51 -9.54
C SER A 40 -3.14 26.29 -8.85
N PHE A 41 -2.63 25.86 -7.69
CA PHE A 41 -3.24 24.79 -6.91
C PHE A 41 -4.55 25.25 -6.23
N GLU A 42 -4.75 26.56 -6.04
CA GLU A 42 -6.01 27.09 -5.51
C GLU A 42 -7.11 27.15 -6.59
N ASP A 43 -6.76 27.44 -7.85
CA ASP A 43 -7.72 27.71 -8.93
C ASP A 43 -7.82 26.63 -10.03
N GLU A 44 -6.78 25.80 -10.21
CA GLU A 44 -6.64 24.76 -11.26
C GLU A 44 -6.18 23.41 -10.67
N ASP A 45 -6.67 23.09 -9.46
CA ASP A 45 -6.23 21.95 -8.65
C ASP A 45 -6.17 20.61 -9.41
N ALA A 46 -7.23 20.23 -10.12
CA ALA A 46 -7.31 18.96 -10.83
C ALA A 46 -6.27 18.86 -11.96
N ASP A 47 -6.03 19.94 -12.71
CA ASP A 47 -5.02 19.99 -13.76
C ASP A 47 -3.59 19.93 -13.20
N VAL A 48 -3.33 20.67 -12.12
CA VAL A 48 -2.03 20.68 -11.44
C VAL A 48 -1.71 19.29 -10.87
N ILE A 49 -2.66 18.67 -10.17
CA ILE A 49 -2.48 17.34 -9.59
C ILE A 49 -2.31 16.29 -10.69
N PHE A 50 -3.15 16.33 -11.73
CA PHE A 50 -3.07 15.38 -12.84
C PHE A 50 -1.73 15.49 -13.57
N HIS A 51 -1.27 16.72 -13.86
CA HIS A 51 0.03 16.95 -14.47
C HIS A 51 1.16 16.38 -13.63
N TYR A 52 1.15 16.64 -12.32
CA TYR A 52 2.15 16.10 -11.41
C TYR A 52 2.15 14.55 -11.41
N LEU A 53 0.98 13.93 -11.20
CA LEU A 53 0.84 12.48 -11.13
C LEU A 53 1.28 11.78 -12.42
N TYR A 54 0.99 12.35 -13.59
CA TYR A 54 1.25 11.71 -14.87
C TYR A 54 2.61 12.08 -15.49
N LYS A 55 3.03 13.35 -15.38
CA LYS A 55 4.21 13.88 -16.08
C LYS A 55 5.44 14.03 -15.21
N GLU A 56 5.26 14.27 -13.91
CA GLU A 56 6.39 14.59 -13.01
C GLU A 56 6.72 13.47 -12.02
N MET A 57 5.72 12.69 -11.59
CA MET A 57 5.92 11.68 -10.56
C MET A 57 6.81 10.54 -11.07
N GLU A 58 7.99 10.42 -10.48
CA GLU A 58 8.95 9.39 -10.84
C GLU A 58 8.47 7.99 -10.38
N LEU A 59 8.20 7.10 -11.32
CA LEU A 59 7.92 5.69 -11.04
C LEU A 59 9.23 4.91 -10.92
N VAL A 60 9.72 4.77 -9.70
CA VAL A 60 10.92 3.98 -9.43
C VAL A 60 10.57 2.49 -9.45
N SER A 61 11.24 1.74 -10.33
CA SER A 61 11.04 0.29 -10.46
C SER A 61 11.60 -0.49 -9.27
N PHE A 62 11.12 -1.72 -9.06
CA PHE A 62 11.74 -2.66 -8.12
C PHE A 62 13.24 -2.85 -8.42
N GLY A 63 13.62 -3.02 -9.69
CA GLY A 63 15.00 -3.19 -10.09
C GLY A 63 15.89 -2.00 -9.76
N ASP A 64 15.38 -0.76 -9.88
CA ASP A 64 16.13 0.45 -9.51
C ASP A 64 16.34 0.56 -7.99
N HIS A 65 15.30 0.28 -7.19
CA HIS A 65 15.43 0.19 -5.74
C HIS A 65 16.45 -0.88 -5.33
N LEU A 66 16.40 -2.05 -5.95
CA LEU A 66 17.34 -3.12 -5.66
C LEU A 66 18.78 -2.70 -5.99
N LYS A 67 19.02 -2.02 -7.13
CA LYS A 67 20.35 -1.50 -7.49
C LYS A 67 20.86 -0.51 -6.46
N ARG A 68 20.04 0.44 -6.02
CA ARG A 68 20.41 1.44 -5.02
C ARG A 68 20.70 0.82 -3.66
N TYR A 69 19.87 -0.12 -3.22
CA TYR A 69 20.11 -0.90 -2.00
C TYR A 69 21.47 -1.62 -2.06
N ILE A 70 21.78 -2.29 -3.18
CA ILE A 70 23.06 -2.97 -3.37
C ILE A 70 24.21 -1.96 -3.43
N TYR A 71 24.03 -0.84 -4.13
CA TYR A 71 25.04 0.22 -4.26
C TYR A 71 25.51 0.71 -2.89
N GLU A 72 24.56 1.05 -2.02
CA GLU A 72 24.84 1.54 -0.67
C GLU A 72 25.45 0.45 0.21
N ARG A 73 24.86 -0.75 0.19
CA ARG A 73 25.32 -1.86 1.03
C ARG A 73 26.71 -2.37 0.65
N ALA A 74 27.06 -2.29 -0.63
CA ALA A 74 28.38 -2.67 -1.13
C ALA A 74 29.40 -1.53 -1.07
N GLU A 75 29.01 -0.35 -0.58
CA GLU A 75 29.88 0.84 -0.45
C GLU A 75 30.60 1.18 -1.77
N LEU A 76 29.87 1.13 -2.89
CA LEU A 76 30.43 1.43 -4.21
C LEU A 76 30.83 2.92 -4.31
N GLU A 77 32.04 3.18 -4.79
CA GLU A 77 32.60 4.54 -4.84
C GLU A 77 32.25 5.28 -6.14
N GLU A 78 32.05 4.56 -7.25
CA GLU A 78 31.74 5.18 -8.54
C GLU A 78 30.36 5.83 -8.53
N PRO A 79 30.12 6.91 -9.30
CA PRO A 79 28.79 7.50 -9.39
C PRO A 79 27.75 6.45 -9.81
N PHE A 80 26.58 6.43 -9.15
CA PHE A 80 25.52 5.44 -9.41
C PHE A 80 25.17 5.30 -10.91
N SER A 81 25.15 6.41 -11.65
CA SER A 81 24.87 6.43 -13.10
C SER A 81 25.95 5.75 -13.96
N GLU A 82 27.14 5.54 -13.42
CA GLU A 82 28.29 4.97 -14.11
C GLU A 82 28.53 3.50 -13.74
N VAL A 83 27.89 2.98 -12.69
CA VAL A 83 28.04 1.59 -12.26
C VAL A 83 27.37 0.63 -13.27
N PRO A 84 28.11 -0.28 -13.91
CA PRO A 84 27.54 -1.25 -14.84
C PRO A 84 26.60 -2.24 -14.15
N GLN A 85 25.53 -2.64 -14.83
CA GLN A 85 24.57 -3.62 -14.30
C GLN A 85 25.21 -4.95 -13.86
N GLU A 86 26.30 -5.37 -14.52
CA GLU A 86 26.98 -6.62 -14.19
C GLU A 86 27.59 -6.60 -12.78
N VAL A 87 28.02 -5.43 -12.28
CA VAL A 87 28.54 -5.29 -10.91
C VAL A 87 27.47 -5.65 -9.89
N TYR A 88 26.27 -5.06 -10.00
CA TYR A 88 25.14 -5.39 -9.15
C TYR A 88 24.77 -6.87 -9.21
N LYS A 89 24.81 -7.43 -10.42
CA LYS A 89 24.47 -8.84 -10.65
C LYS A 89 25.48 -9.78 -10.00
N GLU A 90 26.77 -9.49 -10.09
CA GLU A 90 27.83 -10.26 -9.44
C GLU A 90 27.69 -10.21 -7.91
N ILE A 91 27.46 -9.02 -7.33
CA ILE A 91 27.25 -8.85 -5.89
C ILE A 91 26.09 -9.73 -5.39
N VAL A 92 24.93 -9.69 -6.03
CA VAL A 92 23.77 -10.51 -5.62
C VAL A 92 24.07 -12.00 -5.77
N VAL A 93 24.67 -12.41 -6.90
CA VAL A 93 24.98 -13.81 -7.16
C VAL A 93 25.96 -14.37 -6.13
N ASP A 94 26.99 -13.60 -5.77
CA ASP A 94 28.00 -14.03 -4.81
C ASP A 94 27.43 -14.04 -3.38
N SER A 95 26.63 -13.04 -3.00
CA SER A 95 25.95 -13.01 -1.71
C SER A 95 25.03 -14.23 -1.52
N PHE A 96 24.29 -14.65 -2.56
CA PHE A 96 23.46 -15.86 -2.52
C PHE A 96 24.29 -17.14 -2.33
N LYS A 97 25.48 -17.23 -2.96
CA LYS A 97 26.39 -18.37 -2.76
C LYS A 97 26.94 -18.40 -1.34
N GLU A 98 27.38 -17.25 -0.82
CA GLU A 98 27.95 -17.12 0.52
C GLU A 98 26.94 -17.44 1.63
N THR A 99 25.68 -17.03 1.44
CA THR A 99 24.58 -17.30 2.37
C THR A 99 23.98 -18.69 2.22
N TYR A 100 24.41 -19.45 1.20
CA TYR A 100 23.79 -20.72 0.80
C TYR A 100 22.27 -20.59 0.56
N THR A 101 21.83 -19.41 0.12
CA THR A 101 20.42 -19.14 -0.16
C THR A 101 20.02 -19.80 -1.49
N PRO A 102 18.89 -20.52 -1.56
CA PRO A 102 18.46 -21.13 -2.81
C PRO A 102 18.13 -20.06 -3.86
N LYS A 103 18.20 -20.43 -5.12
CA LYS A 103 17.82 -19.55 -6.23
C LYS A 103 16.31 -19.22 -6.28
N SER A 104 15.49 -19.99 -5.56
CA SER A 104 14.04 -19.82 -5.47
C SER A 104 13.48 -20.61 -4.29
N MET A 105 12.40 -20.12 -3.68
CA MET A 105 11.66 -20.87 -2.66
C MET A 105 10.87 -22.06 -3.24
N ASN A 106 10.53 -21.99 -4.53
CA ASN A 106 9.86 -23.07 -5.27
C ASN A 106 10.80 -23.66 -6.33
N PRO A 107 10.68 -24.96 -6.70
CA PRO A 107 11.53 -25.55 -7.74
C PRO A 107 11.50 -24.78 -9.06
N THR A 108 12.67 -24.48 -9.62
CA THR A 108 12.80 -23.81 -10.93
C THR A 108 14.01 -24.32 -11.71
N SER A 109 13.91 -24.37 -13.04
CA SER A 109 15.02 -24.69 -13.94
C SER A 109 15.90 -23.47 -14.26
N THR A 110 15.40 -22.25 -14.06
CA THR A 110 16.13 -21.01 -14.34
C THR A 110 17.39 -20.91 -13.49
N LYS A 111 18.49 -20.41 -14.08
CA LYS A 111 19.76 -20.18 -13.38
C LYS A 111 19.65 -18.92 -12.51
N LEU A 112 20.31 -18.92 -11.35
CA LEU A 112 20.33 -17.76 -10.43
C LEU A 112 20.72 -16.46 -11.16
N SER A 113 21.79 -16.49 -11.96
CA SER A 113 22.26 -15.34 -12.74
C SER A 113 21.18 -14.71 -13.63
N ALA A 114 20.30 -15.54 -14.23
CA ALA A 114 19.19 -15.04 -15.05
C ALA A 114 18.04 -14.48 -14.19
N LEU A 115 17.78 -15.07 -13.02
CA LEU A 115 16.80 -14.54 -12.07
C LEU A 115 17.23 -13.18 -11.52
N VAL A 116 18.49 -13.05 -11.10
CA VAL A 116 19.08 -11.78 -10.64
C VAL A 116 18.99 -10.72 -11.73
N ASN A 117 19.34 -11.06 -12.97
CA ASN A 117 19.19 -10.12 -14.08
C ASN A 117 17.73 -9.66 -14.25
N ASN A 118 16.75 -10.56 -14.09
CA ASN A 118 15.34 -10.18 -14.15
C ASN A 118 14.96 -9.25 -12.99
N TRP A 119 15.36 -9.58 -11.75
CA TRP A 119 15.07 -8.75 -10.57
C TRP A 119 15.61 -7.33 -10.73
N LEU A 120 16.80 -7.16 -11.29
CA LEU A 120 17.43 -5.85 -11.53
C LEU A 120 16.78 -5.01 -12.65
N ASN A 121 15.86 -5.58 -13.43
CA ASN A 121 15.21 -4.92 -14.57
C ASN A 121 13.67 -4.86 -14.49
N GLN A 122 13.06 -5.58 -13.56
CA GLN A 122 11.61 -5.66 -13.45
C GLN A 122 11.03 -4.45 -12.72
N ALA A 123 9.85 -4.01 -13.18
CA ALA A 123 9.06 -2.98 -12.52
C ALA A 123 8.61 -3.41 -11.12
N SER A 124 8.31 -4.70 -10.95
CA SER A 124 7.87 -5.31 -9.70
C SER A 124 8.20 -6.81 -9.72
N VAL A 125 8.29 -7.42 -8.54
CA VAL A 125 8.49 -8.85 -8.34
C VAL A 125 7.40 -9.38 -7.41
N LYS A 126 7.30 -10.72 -7.29
CA LYS A 126 6.39 -11.30 -6.30
C LYS A 126 6.93 -11.08 -4.89
N ARG A 127 6.03 -10.97 -3.91
CA ARG A 127 6.33 -10.91 -2.47
C ARG A 127 7.37 -11.93 -2.00
N GLU A 128 7.27 -13.19 -2.45
CA GLU A 128 8.22 -14.24 -2.05
C GLU A 128 9.65 -13.98 -2.54
N THR A 129 9.80 -13.18 -3.60
CA THR A 129 11.12 -12.76 -4.10
C THR A 129 11.79 -11.80 -3.12
N VAL A 130 11.03 -10.92 -2.46
CA VAL A 130 11.56 -10.01 -1.45
C VAL A 130 12.07 -10.79 -0.24
N PHE A 131 11.31 -11.78 0.24
CA PHE A 131 11.80 -12.66 1.30
C PHE A 131 13.05 -13.43 0.88
N LEU A 132 13.10 -13.93 -0.36
CA LEU A 132 14.28 -14.65 -0.84
C LEU A 132 15.52 -13.75 -0.89
N LEU A 133 15.36 -12.51 -1.36
CA LEU A 133 16.41 -11.49 -1.35
C LEU A 133 16.80 -11.12 0.08
N GLY A 134 15.86 -11.13 1.02
CA GLY A 134 16.11 -10.92 2.43
C GLY A 134 17.19 -11.85 2.97
N PHE A 135 17.04 -13.14 2.70
CA PHE A 135 18.07 -14.14 3.04
C PHE A 135 19.34 -13.99 2.20
N GLY A 136 19.17 -13.87 0.89
CA GLY A 136 20.27 -13.91 -0.07
C GLY A 136 21.22 -12.72 0.04
N LEU A 137 20.72 -11.57 0.50
CA LEU A 137 21.49 -10.35 0.71
C LEU A 137 21.75 -10.07 2.19
N LYS A 138 21.31 -10.91 3.13
CA LYS A 138 21.40 -10.68 4.60
C LYS A 138 20.75 -9.36 5.02
N MET A 139 19.55 -9.08 4.52
CA MET A 139 18.74 -7.90 4.88
C MET A 139 18.32 -7.98 6.36
N THR A 140 18.13 -6.82 6.99
CA THR A 140 17.47 -6.75 8.31
C THR A 140 15.95 -6.86 8.19
N THR A 141 15.24 -6.90 9.31
CA THR A 141 13.77 -6.83 9.33
C THR A 141 13.26 -5.54 8.72
N GLU A 142 13.97 -4.43 8.97
CA GLU A 142 13.64 -3.10 8.46
C GLU A 142 13.84 -3.03 6.95
N ASP A 143 14.97 -3.53 6.44
CA ASP A 143 15.24 -3.62 5.00
C ASP A 143 14.12 -4.39 4.27
N VAL A 144 13.73 -5.57 4.80
CA VAL A 144 12.68 -6.39 4.17
C VAL A 144 11.33 -5.68 4.26
N SER A 145 10.99 -5.09 5.41
CA SER A 145 9.77 -4.30 5.59
C SER A 145 9.70 -3.15 4.58
N ASP A 146 10.81 -2.44 4.34
CA ASP A 146 10.88 -1.36 3.35
C ASP A 146 10.68 -1.88 1.92
N PHE A 147 11.26 -3.03 1.56
CA PHE A 147 11.01 -3.63 0.24
C PHE A 147 9.54 -4.06 0.07
N LEU A 148 8.88 -4.54 1.12
CA LEU A 148 7.47 -4.91 1.06
C LEU A 148 6.57 -3.68 0.97
N THR A 149 6.76 -2.72 1.87
CA THR A 149 5.84 -1.60 2.07
C THR A 149 6.09 -0.44 1.11
N ARG A 150 7.35 -0.12 0.82
CA ARG A 150 7.73 1.03 -0.02
C ARG A 150 7.96 0.62 -1.47
N VAL A 151 8.66 -0.50 -1.70
CA VAL A 151 9.02 -0.91 -3.07
C VAL A 151 7.89 -1.70 -3.74
N LEU A 152 7.36 -2.74 -3.09
CA LEU A 152 6.21 -3.49 -3.63
C LEU A 152 4.87 -2.81 -3.39
N LYS A 153 4.79 -1.87 -2.44
CA LYS A 153 3.54 -1.19 -2.04
C LYS A 153 2.48 -2.20 -1.55
N GLU A 154 2.96 -3.23 -0.87
CA GLU A 154 2.16 -4.27 -0.23
C GLU A 154 2.12 -4.06 1.30
N GLN A 155 1.36 -4.92 1.99
CA GLN A 155 1.40 -4.98 3.46
C GLN A 155 2.79 -5.40 3.96
N ASP A 156 3.13 -5.02 5.19
CA ASP A 156 4.34 -5.50 5.85
C ASP A 156 4.20 -7.00 6.20
N PHE A 157 5.11 -7.57 6.99
CA PHE A 157 5.05 -8.97 7.44
C PHE A 157 3.66 -9.37 7.96
N ASP A 158 3.12 -10.45 7.38
CA ASP A 158 1.87 -11.04 7.81
C ASP A 158 2.13 -11.98 9.00
N PHE A 159 1.89 -11.46 10.21
CA PHE A 159 2.06 -12.24 11.44
C PHE A 159 0.97 -13.30 11.66
N TYR A 160 0.00 -13.47 10.75
CA TYR A 160 -0.90 -14.62 10.71
C TYR A 160 -0.40 -15.71 9.74
N ASN A 161 0.54 -15.38 8.87
CA ASN A 161 1.20 -16.34 7.99
C ASN A 161 2.42 -16.96 8.72
N PRO A 162 2.37 -18.26 9.06
CA PRO A 162 3.47 -18.90 9.80
C PRO A 162 4.80 -18.84 9.06
N ASP A 163 4.80 -18.85 7.72
CA ASP A 163 6.02 -18.75 6.93
C ASP A 163 6.66 -17.35 7.10
N GLU A 164 5.85 -16.28 7.03
CA GLU A 164 6.36 -14.91 7.18
C GLU A 164 6.83 -14.62 8.60
N VAL A 165 6.14 -15.16 9.62
CA VAL A 165 6.60 -15.08 11.03
C VAL A 165 7.96 -15.75 11.20
N ILE A 166 8.16 -16.92 10.58
CA ILE A 166 9.44 -17.63 10.60
C ILE A 166 10.52 -16.81 9.88
N TYR A 167 10.20 -16.22 8.72
CA TYR A 167 11.15 -15.38 7.99
C TYR A 167 11.54 -14.14 8.81
N TRP A 168 10.56 -13.44 9.38
CA TRP A 168 10.78 -12.29 10.26
C TRP A 168 11.72 -12.65 11.42
N TYR A 169 11.46 -13.78 12.09
CA TYR A 169 12.32 -14.27 13.18
C TYR A 169 13.75 -14.53 12.70
N CYS A 170 13.91 -15.15 11.53
CA CYS A 170 15.23 -15.40 10.98
C CYS A 170 15.97 -14.09 10.64
N TYR A 171 15.30 -13.07 10.11
CA TYR A 171 15.93 -11.77 9.86
C TYR A 171 16.31 -11.06 11.16
N SER A 172 15.42 -11.05 12.15
CA SER A 172 15.67 -10.37 13.44
C SER A 172 16.79 -11.03 14.25
N THR A 173 17.02 -12.33 14.03
CA THR A 173 18.11 -13.10 14.68
C THR A 173 19.29 -13.40 13.74
N GLN A 174 19.31 -12.79 12.54
CA GLN A 174 20.36 -12.93 11.51
C GLN A 174 20.68 -14.39 11.14
N GLN A 175 19.65 -15.22 11.05
CA GLN A 175 19.72 -16.63 10.65
C GLN A 175 19.51 -16.80 9.14
N GLY A 176 20.23 -17.74 8.53
CA GLY A 176 20.11 -18.03 7.09
C GLY A 176 18.88 -18.87 6.73
N TYR A 177 18.59 -18.99 5.43
CA TYR A 177 17.41 -19.70 4.90
C TYR A 177 17.28 -21.15 5.39
N HIS A 178 18.39 -21.83 5.64
CA HIS A 178 18.37 -23.20 6.17
C HIS A 178 17.64 -23.31 7.52
N LYS A 179 17.73 -22.28 8.38
CA LYS A 179 17.04 -22.24 9.66
C LYS A 179 15.55 -22.02 9.48
N ALA A 180 15.15 -21.18 8.52
CA ALA A 180 13.75 -21.01 8.15
C ALA A 180 13.13 -22.35 7.70
N GLU A 181 13.83 -23.11 6.85
CA GLU A 181 13.40 -24.45 6.43
C GLU A 181 13.27 -25.44 7.59
N GLU A 182 14.19 -25.40 8.56
CA GLU A 182 14.11 -26.21 9.78
C GLU A 182 12.86 -25.84 10.62
N LEU A 183 12.62 -24.55 10.82
CA LEU A 183 11.49 -24.02 11.59
C LEU A 183 10.15 -24.33 10.90
N LYS A 184 10.09 -24.26 9.56
CA LYS A 184 8.90 -24.63 8.79
C LYS A 184 8.56 -26.11 8.98
N LYS A 185 9.55 -27.01 8.92
CA LYS A 185 9.37 -28.44 9.21
C LYS A 185 8.92 -28.68 10.66
N LYS A 186 9.47 -27.94 11.62
CA LYS A 186 9.02 -27.98 13.03
C LYS A 186 7.56 -27.56 13.16
N TYR A 187 7.16 -26.48 12.46
CA TYR A 187 5.79 -25.99 12.46
C TYR A 187 4.79 -27.01 11.88
N GLU A 188 5.15 -27.73 10.82
CA GLU A 188 4.28 -28.77 10.22
C GLU A 188 3.84 -29.82 11.24
N ILE A 189 4.74 -30.27 12.12
CA ILE A 189 4.48 -31.29 13.15
C ILE A 189 4.03 -30.72 14.50
N LEU A 190 4.06 -29.40 14.68
CA LEU A 190 3.71 -28.72 15.93
C LEU A 190 2.24 -28.96 16.30
N ALA A 191 1.94 -29.26 17.57
CA ALA A 191 0.57 -29.36 18.05
C ALA A 191 -0.02 -27.95 18.32
N PRO A 192 -1.29 -27.69 17.99
CA PRO A 192 -1.94 -26.42 18.34
C PRO A 192 -2.11 -26.30 19.86
N VAL A 193 -1.92 -25.10 20.41
CA VAL A 193 -2.17 -24.80 21.83
C VAL A 193 -3.51 -24.07 21.95
N GLU A 194 -4.45 -24.66 22.69
CA GLU A 194 -5.72 -24.00 23.04
C GLU A 194 -5.48 -22.95 24.12
N VAL A 195 -5.79 -21.69 23.83
CA VAL A 195 -5.75 -20.62 24.84
C VAL A 195 -7.02 -19.77 24.75
N GLU A 196 -7.80 -19.78 25.83
CA GLU A 196 -8.87 -18.82 26.08
C GLU A 196 -8.25 -17.44 26.32
N ASN A 197 -8.56 -16.46 25.47
CA ASN A 197 -8.34 -15.02 25.74
C ASN A 197 -6.91 -14.54 26.05
N THR A 198 -6.01 -14.62 25.07
CA THR A 198 -4.86 -13.68 25.00
C THR A 198 -4.93 -12.90 23.70
N GLN A 199 -4.96 -11.57 23.83
CA GLN A 199 -4.71 -10.62 22.74
C GLN A 199 -3.36 -10.99 22.12
N VAL A 200 -3.36 -11.23 20.81
CA VAL A 200 -2.11 -11.34 20.05
C VAL A 200 -1.51 -9.93 20.08
N LEU A 201 -0.35 -9.78 20.69
CA LEU A 201 0.39 -8.50 20.69
C LEU A 201 0.88 -8.27 19.26
N TYR A 202 0.59 -7.09 18.70
CA TYR A 202 1.00 -6.69 17.34
C TYR A 202 2.13 -5.67 17.39
N GLY A 203 2.91 -5.61 16.29
CA GLY A 203 3.91 -4.56 16.06
C GLY A 203 5.04 -4.54 17.08
N SER A 204 5.41 -3.34 17.54
CA SER A 204 6.52 -3.07 18.48
C SER A 204 6.42 -3.78 19.84
N ASN A 205 5.29 -4.42 20.14
CA ASN A 205 5.07 -5.18 21.37
C ASN A 205 5.23 -6.71 21.21
N LEU A 206 5.48 -7.20 19.98
CA LEU A 206 5.71 -8.62 19.71
C LEU A 206 7.19 -8.98 19.92
N CYS A 207 7.49 -9.67 21.03
CA CYS A 207 8.84 -10.10 21.38
C CYS A 207 9.04 -11.58 21.03
N LEU A 208 9.52 -11.86 19.81
CA LEU A 208 9.94 -13.21 19.36
C LEU A 208 11.47 -13.29 19.26
N ASP A 209 12.17 -12.95 20.34
CA ASP A 209 13.64 -12.95 20.40
C ASP A 209 14.27 -14.34 20.62
N THR A 210 13.46 -15.34 21.00
CA THR A 210 13.90 -16.73 21.18
C THR A 210 13.07 -17.72 20.36
N GLU A 211 13.70 -18.84 20.00
CA GLU A 211 13.02 -19.93 19.29
C GLU A 211 11.84 -20.48 20.11
N GLU A 212 11.95 -20.50 21.43
CA GLU A 212 10.86 -20.94 22.33
C GLU A 212 9.63 -20.03 22.23
N LYS A 213 9.82 -18.70 22.23
CA LYS A 213 8.73 -17.73 22.06
C LYS A 213 8.12 -17.83 20.66
N LEU A 214 8.95 -18.03 19.63
CA LEU A 214 8.48 -18.28 18.26
C LEU A 214 7.60 -19.54 18.19
N ILE A 215 8.05 -20.65 18.75
CA ILE A 215 7.31 -21.92 18.69
C ILE A 215 6.00 -21.82 19.46
N ASP A 216 5.98 -21.18 20.64
CA ASP A 216 4.72 -20.92 21.37
C ASP A 216 3.75 -20.07 20.54
N TYR A 217 4.25 -19.00 19.90
CA TYR A 217 3.46 -18.15 19.02
C TYR A 217 2.88 -18.93 17.82
N LEU A 218 3.72 -19.70 17.13
CA LEU A 218 3.31 -20.54 16.00
C LEU A 218 2.29 -21.61 16.42
N ALA A 219 2.42 -22.18 17.62
CA ALA A 219 1.45 -23.15 18.14
C ALA A 219 0.08 -22.52 18.40
N ARG A 220 0.06 -21.27 18.88
CA ARG A 220 -1.17 -20.46 19.04
C ARG A 220 -1.75 -20.04 17.69
N LEU A 221 -0.92 -19.67 16.71
CA LEU A 221 -1.39 -19.40 15.35
C LEU A 221 -2.04 -20.64 14.72
N LYS A 222 -1.50 -21.83 14.98
CA LYS A 222 -2.05 -23.09 14.49
C LYS A 222 -3.44 -23.40 15.09
N SER A 223 -3.73 -22.94 16.31
CA SER A 223 -5.05 -23.06 16.95
C SER A 223 -6.03 -21.95 16.55
N LYS A 224 -5.52 -20.76 16.24
CA LYS A 224 -6.29 -19.57 15.83
C LYS A 224 -5.97 -19.15 14.40
N ARG A 225 -6.12 -20.03 13.41
CA ARG A 225 -6.16 -19.59 12.00
C ARG A 225 -7.37 -18.67 11.80
N VAL A 226 -7.19 -17.40 12.15
CA VAL A 226 -7.95 -16.30 11.58
C VAL A 226 -7.33 -16.12 10.21
N ASP A 227 -7.96 -16.74 9.22
CA ASP A 227 -7.66 -16.47 7.82
C ASP A 227 -7.60 -14.93 7.63
N PRO A 228 -6.62 -14.34 6.94
CA PRO A 228 -6.62 -12.89 6.65
C PRO A 228 -7.94 -12.42 6.02
N ILE A 229 -8.63 -13.34 5.33
CA ILE A 229 -9.93 -13.13 4.70
C ILE A 229 -11.10 -13.31 5.70
N SER A 230 -10.85 -13.80 6.91
CA SER A 230 -11.84 -14.03 7.96
C SER A 230 -12.46 -12.72 8.49
N GLU A 231 -13.74 -12.80 8.88
CA GLU A 231 -14.44 -11.74 9.63
C GLU A 231 -13.73 -11.32 10.93
N LYS A 232 -12.85 -12.18 11.46
CA LYS A 232 -12.12 -11.92 12.70
C LYS A 232 -10.81 -11.17 12.49
N SER A 233 -10.37 -10.94 11.25
CA SER A 233 -9.14 -10.18 10.99
C SER A 233 -9.37 -8.71 11.30
N GLN A 234 -8.37 -8.04 11.89
CA GLN A 234 -8.50 -6.62 12.23
C GLN A 234 -8.78 -5.78 10.98
N ALA A 235 -8.11 -6.07 9.86
CA ALA A 235 -8.32 -5.38 8.60
C ALA A 235 -9.76 -5.52 8.08
N PHE A 236 -10.38 -6.70 8.20
CA PHE A 236 -11.78 -6.88 7.83
C PHE A 236 -12.73 -6.09 8.76
N GLN A 237 -12.44 -6.06 10.05
CA GLN A 237 -13.24 -5.29 11.02
C GLN A 237 -13.17 -3.78 10.77
N GLU A 238 -11.97 -3.23 10.54
CA GLU A 238 -11.81 -1.83 10.16
C GLU A 238 -12.48 -1.54 8.80
N PHE A 239 -12.31 -2.42 7.80
CA PHE A 239 -12.97 -2.26 6.50
C PHE A 239 -14.50 -2.22 6.63
N THR A 240 -15.10 -3.12 7.41
CA THR A 240 -16.56 -3.15 7.59
C THR A 240 -17.07 -1.95 8.36
N LYS A 241 -16.32 -1.45 9.35
CA LYS A 241 -16.60 -0.21 10.07
C LYS A 241 -16.58 0.99 9.12
N LEU A 242 -15.50 1.18 8.36
CA LEU A 242 -15.36 2.26 7.38
C LEU A 242 -16.42 2.17 6.29
N LEU A 243 -16.68 0.97 5.76
CA LEU A 243 -17.69 0.77 4.73
C LEU A 243 -19.09 1.11 5.26
N TYR A 244 -19.43 0.72 6.49
CA TYR A 244 -20.72 1.09 7.08
C TYR A 244 -20.81 2.60 7.28
N HIS A 245 -19.73 3.25 7.70
CA HIS A 245 -19.70 4.71 7.85
C HIS A 245 -19.92 5.43 6.51
N ALA A 246 -19.20 5.01 5.46
CA ALA A 246 -19.41 5.51 4.10
C ALA A 246 -20.87 5.31 3.63
N LYS A 247 -21.49 4.17 3.96
CA LYS A 247 -22.91 3.93 3.66
C LYS A 247 -23.87 4.86 4.41
N GLN A 248 -23.54 5.28 5.64
CA GLN A 248 -24.34 6.25 6.37
C GLN A 248 -24.31 7.61 5.68
N ILE A 249 -23.13 8.08 5.25
CA ILE A 249 -22.96 9.31 4.50
C ILE A 249 -23.75 9.26 3.18
N ILE A 250 -23.58 8.20 2.40
CA ILE A 250 -24.31 8.03 1.12
C ILE A 250 -25.82 7.96 1.33
N ALA A 251 -26.29 7.30 2.39
CA ALA A 251 -27.70 7.29 2.73
C ALA A 251 -28.22 8.69 3.04
N GLY A 252 -27.43 9.52 3.73
CA GLY A 252 -27.74 10.93 3.98
C GLY A 252 -27.85 11.73 2.68
N LEU A 253 -26.88 11.59 1.76
CA LEU A 253 -26.92 12.23 0.44
C LEU A 253 -28.17 11.84 -0.36
N TYR A 254 -28.48 10.54 -0.42
CA TYR A 254 -29.66 10.04 -1.12
C TYR A 254 -30.98 10.45 -0.46
N GLN A 255 -30.99 10.58 0.86
CA GLN A 255 -32.15 11.05 1.62
C GLN A 255 -32.43 12.52 1.31
N HIS A 256 -31.40 13.37 1.31
CA HIS A 256 -31.50 14.77 0.91
C HIS A 256 -32.07 14.92 -0.50
N ASP A 257 -31.52 14.16 -1.45
CA ASP A 257 -31.98 14.11 -2.85
C ASP A 257 -33.44 13.68 -3.00
N GLU A 258 -33.92 12.76 -2.16
CA GLU A 258 -35.31 12.29 -2.18
C GLU A 258 -36.25 13.37 -1.62
N GLU A 259 -35.86 14.03 -0.52
CA GLU A 259 -36.61 15.11 0.12
C GLU A 259 -36.78 16.31 -0.82
N GLU A 260 -35.72 16.71 -1.53
CA GLU A 260 -35.79 17.78 -2.53
C GLU A 260 -36.77 17.47 -3.67
N LYS A 261 -36.86 16.19 -4.06
CA LYS A 261 -37.78 15.72 -5.11
C LYS A 261 -39.20 15.48 -4.60
N GLY A 262 -39.44 15.65 -3.29
CA GLY A 262 -40.72 15.38 -2.65
C GLY A 262 -41.11 13.90 -2.68
N GLY A 263 -40.13 13.01 -2.66
CA GLY A 263 -40.34 11.56 -2.68
C GLY A 263 -40.54 10.98 -1.27
N ASP A 264 -41.07 9.75 -1.21
CA ASP A 264 -41.41 9.08 0.05
C ASP A 264 -40.37 8.01 0.45
N LYS A 265 -39.29 7.83 -0.33
CA LYS A 265 -38.33 6.75 -0.11
C LYS A 265 -37.36 7.10 1.02
N VAL A 266 -37.42 6.33 2.11
CA VAL A 266 -36.43 6.45 3.19
C VAL A 266 -35.13 5.73 2.83
N TRP A 267 -33.99 6.40 2.92
CA TRP A 267 -32.67 5.81 2.75
C TRP A 267 -31.99 5.57 4.11
N THR A 268 -31.39 4.38 4.26
CA THR A 268 -30.60 4.00 5.45
C THR A 268 -29.33 3.28 4.98
N ALA A 269 -28.32 3.20 5.84
CA ALA A 269 -27.05 2.54 5.51
C ALA A 269 -27.24 1.08 5.04
N GLU A 270 -28.22 0.37 5.60
CA GLU A 270 -28.55 -1.02 5.23
C GLU A 270 -29.11 -1.12 3.81
N ARG A 271 -29.71 -0.05 3.29
CA ARG A 271 -30.23 0.03 1.92
C ARG A 271 -29.16 0.39 0.89
N ILE A 272 -28.00 0.88 1.33
CA ILE A 272 -26.89 1.23 0.45
C ILE A 272 -26.12 -0.03 0.04
N THR A 273 -26.12 -0.30 -1.26
CA THR A 273 -25.45 -1.46 -1.85
C THR A 273 -23.99 -1.15 -2.18
N PRO A 274 -23.13 -2.17 -2.40
CA PRO A 274 -21.80 -1.94 -2.96
C PRO A 274 -21.79 -1.18 -4.29
N SER A 275 -22.87 -1.26 -5.07
CA SER A 275 -23.01 -0.51 -6.32
C SER A 275 -23.25 0.98 -6.08
N ASP A 276 -23.97 1.33 -5.01
CA ASP A 276 -24.19 2.72 -4.62
C ASP A 276 -22.88 3.35 -4.12
N VAL A 277 -22.12 2.59 -3.31
CA VAL A 277 -20.78 3.00 -2.86
C VAL A 277 -19.84 3.25 -4.04
N GLU A 278 -19.77 2.30 -5.00
CA GLU A 278 -18.98 2.48 -6.22
C GLU A 278 -19.44 3.71 -7.01
N LYS A 279 -20.75 3.91 -7.17
CA LYS A 279 -21.30 5.02 -7.95
C LYS A 279 -20.94 6.39 -7.38
N VAL A 280 -20.99 6.55 -6.06
CA VAL A 280 -20.68 7.83 -5.41
C VAL A 280 -19.18 8.09 -5.44
N ILE A 281 -18.37 7.13 -4.96
CA ILE A 281 -16.91 7.29 -4.87
C ILE A 281 -16.29 7.42 -6.27
N CYS A 282 -16.71 6.60 -7.24
CA CYS A 282 -16.10 6.55 -8.58
C CYS A 282 -16.92 7.31 -9.64
N SER A 283 -17.62 8.38 -9.26
CA SER A 283 -18.54 9.11 -10.13
C SER A 283 -17.87 9.73 -11.37
N GLY A 284 -16.61 10.18 -11.26
CA GLY A 284 -15.83 10.70 -12.39
C GLY A 284 -15.31 9.66 -13.38
N ILE A 285 -15.56 8.36 -13.17
CA ILE A 285 -15.09 7.32 -14.09
C ILE A 285 -16.10 7.13 -15.24
N PRO A 286 -15.69 7.25 -16.52
CA PRO A 286 -16.60 7.11 -17.63
C PRO A 286 -17.25 5.73 -17.70
N ILE A 287 -18.48 5.70 -18.19
CA ILE A 287 -19.29 4.49 -18.33
C ILE A 287 -19.18 3.97 -19.78
N ASN A 288 -19.09 2.65 -19.95
CA ASN A 288 -19.10 2.02 -21.25
C ASN A 288 -20.53 1.91 -21.83
N LYS A 289 -20.65 1.46 -23.09
CA LYS A 289 -21.95 1.28 -23.77
C LYS A 289 -22.92 0.34 -23.06
N MET A 290 -22.45 -0.47 -22.12
CA MET A 290 -23.25 -1.43 -21.34
C MET A 290 -23.64 -0.89 -19.96
N GLY A 291 -23.34 0.36 -19.63
CA GLY A 291 -23.68 0.93 -18.32
C GLY A 291 -22.71 0.58 -17.19
N ASN A 292 -21.54 -0.02 -17.49
CA ASN A 292 -20.51 -0.32 -16.48
C ASN A 292 -19.36 0.69 -16.56
N LEU A 293 -18.72 0.98 -15.43
CA LEU A 293 -17.47 1.78 -15.42
C LEU A 293 -16.45 1.19 -16.39
N LYS A 294 -15.77 2.05 -17.17
CA LYS A 294 -14.63 1.65 -18.01
C LYS A 294 -13.59 0.92 -17.16
N LYS A 295 -12.83 0.00 -17.77
CA LYS A 295 -11.82 -0.78 -17.04
C LYS A 295 -10.66 0.13 -16.61
N MET A 296 -10.01 -0.19 -15.50
CA MET A 296 -8.82 0.54 -15.04
C MET A 296 -7.74 0.62 -16.12
N SER A 297 -7.57 -0.44 -16.91
CA SER A 297 -6.60 -0.51 -18.00
C SER A 297 -6.75 0.54 -19.10
N ALA A 298 -7.89 1.23 -19.18
CA ALA A 298 -8.12 2.31 -20.15
C ALA A 298 -7.76 3.71 -19.59
N SER A 299 -7.39 3.80 -18.32
CA SER A 299 -6.87 5.04 -17.73
C SER A 299 -5.37 5.14 -17.98
N ILE A 300 -4.88 6.33 -18.29
CA ILE A 300 -3.45 6.62 -18.42
C ILE A 300 -2.70 6.48 -17.07
N LEU A 301 -3.43 6.59 -15.96
CA LEU A 301 -2.92 6.38 -14.60
C LEU A 301 -2.90 4.91 -14.18
N ALA A 302 -3.30 3.96 -15.04
CA ALA A 302 -3.40 2.55 -14.69
C ALA A 302 -2.08 1.92 -14.23
N LYS A 303 -0.95 2.37 -14.80
CA LYS A 303 0.39 1.98 -14.35
C LYS A 303 0.74 2.61 -13.01
N HIS A 304 0.43 3.90 -12.81
CA HIS A 304 0.73 4.65 -11.60
C HIS A 304 0.01 4.05 -10.38
N PHE A 305 -1.25 3.65 -10.55
CA PHE A 305 -2.07 3.08 -9.48
C PHE A 305 -2.02 1.55 -9.41
N SER A 306 -1.10 0.90 -10.14
CA SER A 306 -0.94 -0.56 -10.11
C SER A 306 -2.23 -1.34 -10.40
N GLN A 307 -3.07 -0.82 -11.31
CA GLN A 307 -4.40 -1.35 -11.61
C GLN A 307 -5.37 -1.41 -10.40
N LYS A 308 -5.05 -0.76 -9.28
CA LYS A 308 -5.90 -0.73 -8.09
C LYS A 308 -6.98 0.34 -8.25
N ARG A 309 -8.22 -0.09 -8.05
CA ARG A 309 -9.39 0.78 -8.04
C ARG A 309 -10.46 0.17 -7.16
N PHE A 310 -11.08 1.02 -6.34
CA PHE A 310 -12.27 0.63 -5.61
C PHE A 310 -13.38 0.24 -6.58
N SER A 311 -14.14 -0.82 -6.27
CA SER A 311 -15.23 -1.27 -7.14
C SER A 311 -16.24 -2.09 -6.38
N ARG A 312 -17.46 -2.15 -6.91
CA ARG A 312 -18.54 -3.03 -6.44
C ARG A 312 -18.05 -4.47 -6.32
N GLN A 313 -17.31 -4.95 -7.32
CA GLN A 313 -16.82 -6.33 -7.36
C GLN A 313 -15.80 -6.58 -6.25
N ARG A 314 -14.90 -5.62 -6.01
CA ARG A 314 -13.93 -5.71 -4.92
C ARG A 314 -14.60 -5.72 -3.56
N ILE A 315 -15.49 -4.77 -3.28
CA ILE A 315 -16.27 -4.72 -2.03
C ILE A 315 -17.00 -6.04 -1.80
N THR A 316 -17.69 -6.55 -2.83
CA THR A 316 -18.44 -7.81 -2.73
C THR A 316 -17.52 -9.01 -2.47
N ASN A 317 -16.35 -9.05 -3.08
CA ASN A 317 -15.39 -10.13 -2.87
C ASN A 317 -14.77 -10.09 -1.46
N ILE A 318 -14.51 -8.91 -0.92
CA ILE A 318 -14.07 -8.76 0.48
C ILE A 318 -15.17 -9.23 1.42
N LEU A 319 -16.40 -8.69 1.28
CA LEU A 319 -17.55 -9.06 2.12
C LEU A 319 -17.97 -10.53 2.02
N SER A 320 -17.62 -11.22 0.93
CA SER A 320 -17.88 -12.66 0.74
C SER A 320 -16.67 -13.54 1.02
N HIS A 321 -15.64 -12.99 1.67
CA HIS A 321 -14.45 -13.73 2.09
C HIS A 321 -13.71 -14.41 0.92
N LYS A 322 -13.63 -13.72 -0.22
CA LYS A 322 -12.88 -14.18 -1.41
C LYS A 322 -11.58 -13.42 -1.63
N LEU A 323 -11.48 -12.21 -1.11
CA LEU A 323 -10.28 -11.39 -1.17
C LEU A 323 -9.97 -10.82 0.22
N PRO A 324 -8.69 -10.70 0.59
CA PRO A 324 -8.31 -9.96 1.78
C PRO A 324 -8.54 -8.46 1.58
N VAL A 325 -8.63 -7.73 2.69
CA VAL A 325 -8.59 -6.27 2.69
C VAL A 325 -7.15 -5.83 2.42
N GLU A 326 -6.96 -4.90 1.49
CA GLU A 326 -5.67 -4.25 1.27
C GLU A 326 -5.69 -2.82 1.84
N ARG A 327 -4.52 -2.26 2.14
CA ARG A 327 -4.39 -0.87 2.63
C ARG A 327 -5.14 0.15 1.78
N PHE A 328 -5.14 -0.02 0.45
CA PHE A 328 -5.83 0.94 -0.42
C PHE A 328 -7.35 0.93 -0.21
N ASP A 329 -7.96 -0.18 0.23
CA ASP A 329 -9.39 -0.21 0.55
C ASP A 329 -9.72 0.70 1.72
N LEU A 330 -8.89 0.61 2.77
CA LEU A 330 -9.04 1.41 3.99
C LEU A 330 -8.78 2.89 3.69
N ILE A 331 -7.69 3.19 3.00
CA ILE A 331 -7.30 4.56 2.63
C ILE A 331 -8.36 5.20 1.73
N THR A 332 -8.95 4.47 0.77
CA THR A 332 -10.00 5.01 -0.10
C THR A 332 -11.29 5.31 0.65
N LEU A 333 -11.71 4.40 1.55
CA LEU A 333 -12.93 4.61 2.34
C LEU A 333 -12.76 5.77 3.32
N GLU A 334 -11.61 5.85 3.99
CA GLU A 334 -11.30 6.94 4.90
C GLU A 334 -11.20 8.28 4.16
N PHE A 335 -10.58 8.30 2.98
CA PHE A 335 -10.54 9.48 2.12
C PHE A 335 -11.96 9.95 1.79
N PHE A 336 -12.84 9.04 1.39
CA PHE A 336 -14.23 9.38 1.10
C PHE A 336 -14.94 9.95 2.34
N ILE A 337 -14.83 9.30 3.49
CA ILE A 337 -15.45 9.76 4.74
C ILE A 337 -14.98 11.19 5.08
N VAL A 338 -13.66 11.40 5.17
CA VAL A 338 -13.09 12.71 5.53
C VAL A 338 -13.43 13.77 4.47
N SER A 339 -13.46 13.41 3.18
CA SER A 339 -13.84 14.34 2.11
C SER A 339 -15.28 14.84 2.19
N GLN A 340 -16.16 14.14 2.91
CA GLN A 340 -17.57 14.49 3.04
C GLN A 340 -17.88 15.08 4.42
N GLU A 341 -17.33 14.53 5.49
CA GLU A 341 -17.59 15.02 6.84
C GLU A 341 -16.89 16.35 7.13
N MET A 342 -15.77 16.60 6.46
CA MET A 342 -14.95 17.79 6.62
C MET A 342 -14.93 18.63 5.34
N GLU A 343 -15.98 18.58 4.51
CA GLU A 343 -16.07 19.35 3.26
C GLU A 343 -15.92 20.86 3.52
N ASP A 344 -16.51 21.39 4.60
CA ASP A 344 -16.44 22.81 4.96
C ASP A 344 -15.20 23.20 5.78
N ASP A 345 -14.36 22.24 6.18
CA ASP A 345 -13.16 22.49 6.97
C ASP A 345 -11.99 23.03 6.12
N ASP A 346 -11.10 23.77 6.77
CA ASP A 346 -9.83 24.20 6.18
C ASP A 346 -9.02 22.98 5.66
N PRO A 347 -8.50 23.02 4.41
CA PRO A 347 -7.87 21.86 3.79
C PRO A 347 -6.69 21.29 4.59
N PHE A 348 -5.95 22.13 5.32
CA PHE A 348 -4.84 21.67 6.15
C PHE A 348 -5.33 20.89 7.38
N ASN A 349 -6.40 21.35 8.03
CA ASN A 349 -7.00 20.62 9.15
C ASN A 349 -7.58 19.28 8.70
N ARG A 350 -8.25 19.26 7.54
CA ARG A 350 -8.78 18.04 6.92
C ARG A 350 -7.67 17.04 6.62
N TYR A 351 -6.59 17.49 5.97
CA TYR A 351 -5.42 16.67 5.66
C TYR A 351 -4.78 16.07 6.92
N LYS A 352 -4.60 16.88 7.97
CA LYS A 352 -4.02 16.42 9.23
C LYS A 352 -4.92 15.40 9.92
N HIS A 353 -6.23 15.67 9.99
CA HIS A 353 -7.19 14.75 10.57
C HIS A 353 -7.17 13.39 9.86
N PHE A 354 -7.19 13.41 8.52
CA PHE A 354 -7.06 12.20 7.72
C PHE A 354 -5.79 11.42 8.06
N LEU A 355 -4.63 12.08 8.13
CA LEU A 355 -3.37 11.42 8.45
C LEU A 355 -3.39 10.78 9.84
N ASP A 356 -3.90 11.49 10.85
CA ASP A 356 -3.98 10.98 12.22
C ASP A 356 -4.88 9.72 12.29
N GLU A 357 -6.07 9.75 11.67
CA GLU A 357 -7.01 8.63 11.68
C GLU A 357 -6.50 7.45 10.84
N ILE A 358 -6.05 7.70 9.60
CA ILE A 358 -5.64 6.60 8.71
C ILE A 358 -4.37 5.91 9.20
N GLN A 359 -3.43 6.65 9.80
CA GLN A 359 -2.22 6.02 10.36
C GLN A 359 -2.57 5.11 11.53
N ASP A 360 -3.49 5.52 12.41
CA ASP A 360 -3.95 4.66 13.51
C ASP A 360 -4.70 3.42 12.97
N ILE A 361 -5.56 3.58 11.97
CA ILE A 361 -6.24 2.45 11.31
C ILE A 361 -5.23 1.47 10.69
N LEU A 362 -4.25 1.98 9.93
CA LEU A 362 -3.22 1.16 9.29
C LEU A 362 -2.37 0.44 10.35
N LEU A 363 -1.96 1.13 11.41
CA LEU A 363 -1.22 0.56 12.52
C LEU A 363 -2.00 -0.57 13.20
N ARG A 364 -3.30 -0.37 13.51
CA ARG A 364 -4.16 -1.43 14.05
C ARG A 364 -4.22 -2.64 13.12
N CYS A 365 -4.24 -2.41 11.80
CA CYS A 365 -4.26 -3.46 10.80
C CYS A 365 -2.90 -4.12 10.53
N GLY A 366 -1.82 -3.70 11.21
CA GLY A 366 -0.45 -4.19 10.93
C GLY A 366 0.06 -3.76 9.54
N MET A 367 -0.45 -2.66 9.01
CA MET A 367 -0.04 -2.09 7.73
C MET A 367 0.91 -0.90 7.97
N GLY A 368 1.92 -0.75 7.11
CA GLY A 368 2.87 0.37 7.24
C GLY A 368 2.20 1.74 7.04
N GLU A 369 2.86 2.80 7.51
CA GLU A 369 2.39 4.19 7.41
C GLU A 369 2.11 4.62 5.96
N ILE A 370 1.41 5.74 5.82
CA ILE A 370 1.18 6.39 4.51
C ILE A 370 2.53 6.65 3.84
N TYR A 371 2.61 6.35 2.54
CA TYR A 371 3.83 6.50 1.76
C TYR A 371 3.62 7.42 0.57
N ILE A 372 4.18 8.63 0.64
CA ILE A 372 3.96 9.69 -0.36
C ILE A 372 4.52 9.38 -1.75
N VAL A 373 5.40 8.38 -1.87
CA VAL A 373 5.91 7.91 -3.17
C VAL A 373 4.96 6.86 -3.79
N ASN A 374 3.97 6.37 -3.05
CA ASN A 374 2.87 5.62 -3.64
C ASN A 374 1.95 6.60 -4.41
N PRO A 375 1.84 6.51 -5.75
CA PRO A 375 1.06 7.47 -6.53
C PRO A 375 -0.41 7.55 -6.13
N TYR A 376 -1.00 6.43 -5.70
CA TYR A 376 -2.40 6.43 -5.29
C TYR A 376 -2.61 7.14 -3.95
N GLU A 377 -1.71 6.93 -2.99
CA GLU A 377 -1.79 7.61 -1.69
C GLU A 377 -1.46 9.10 -1.85
N CYS A 378 -0.44 9.42 -2.64
CA CYS A 378 -0.08 10.79 -3.01
C CYS A 378 -1.26 11.54 -3.65
N PHE A 379 -1.95 10.90 -4.60
CA PHE A 379 -3.15 11.42 -5.23
C PHE A 379 -4.24 11.79 -4.19
N LEU A 380 -4.57 10.86 -3.29
CA LEU A 380 -5.58 11.12 -2.25
C LEU A 380 -5.17 12.24 -1.29
N LEU A 381 -3.89 12.26 -0.89
CA LEU A 381 -3.32 13.31 -0.06
C LEU A 381 -3.39 14.69 -0.73
N MET A 382 -3.16 14.78 -2.03
CA MET A 382 -3.31 16.03 -2.78
C MET A 382 -4.77 16.47 -2.87
N CYS A 383 -5.71 15.54 -3.14
CA CYS A 383 -7.14 15.87 -3.17
C CYS A 383 -7.62 16.42 -1.82
N LEU A 384 -7.14 15.90 -0.69
CA LEU A 384 -7.56 16.40 0.64
C LEU A 384 -7.17 17.87 0.90
N LEU A 385 -6.15 18.35 0.18
CA LEU A 385 -5.64 19.72 0.27
C LEU A 385 -6.37 20.70 -0.66
N THR A 386 -7.39 20.25 -1.40
CA THR A 386 -8.23 21.11 -2.24
C THR A 386 -9.53 21.50 -1.52
N ASP A 387 -10.27 22.47 -2.05
CA ASP A 387 -11.53 22.90 -1.45
C ASP A 387 -12.61 21.81 -1.53
N CYS A 388 -12.69 21.10 -2.67
CA CYS A 388 -13.67 20.03 -2.92
C CYS A 388 -12.99 18.68 -3.24
N PRO A 389 -12.47 17.94 -2.24
CA PRO A 389 -11.60 16.77 -2.47
C PRO A 389 -12.22 15.68 -3.35
N LEU A 390 -13.50 15.37 -3.15
CA LEU A 390 -14.18 14.31 -3.92
C LEU A 390 -14.46 14.76 -5.36
N ALA A 391 -14.72 16.04 -5.59
CA ALA A 391 -14.91 16.59 -6.93
C ALA A 391 -13.61 16.52 -7.73
N VAL A 392 -12.50 16.96 -7.13
CA VAL A 392 -11.16 16.89 -7.74
C VAL A 392 -10.72 15.46 -7.98
N PHE A 393 -10.98 14.55 -7.02
CA PHE A 393 -10.77 13.12 -7.21
C PHE A 393 -11.50 12.60 -8.46
N SER A 394 -12.77 12.96 -8.62
CA SER A 394 -13.58 12.57 -9.78
C SER A 394 -13.06 13.18 -11.08
N GLU A 395 -12.70 14.46 -11.10
CA GLU A 395 -12.19 15.14 -12.29
C GLU A 395 -10.86 14.54 -12.76
N ILE A 396 -9.93 14.23 -11.84
CA ILE A 396 -8.65 13.56 -12.17
C ILE A 396 -8.90 12.18 -12.77
N TRP A 397 -9.89 11.45 -12.25
CA TRP A 397 -10.30 10.18 -12.87
C TRP A 397 -10.81 10.40 -14.29
N GLU A 398 -11.70 11.36 -14.51
CA GLU A 398 -12.26 11.68 -15.84
C GLU A 398 -11.14 12.01 -16.84
N LYS A 399 -10.27 12.98 -16.50
CA LYS A 399 -9.10 13.37 -17.31
C LYS A 399 -8.21 12.18 -17.66
N SER A 400 -7.99 11.27 -16.71
CA SER A 400 -7.15 10.08 -16.93
C SER A 400 -7.67 9.13 -18.01
N TYR A 401 -8.98 9.15 -18.28
CA TYR A 401 -9.60 8.37 -19.35
C TYR A 401 -9.69 9.15 -20.66
N GLU A 402 -9.84 10.48 -20.62
CA GLU A 402 -9.85 11.33 -21.81
C GLU A 402 -8.48 11.37 -22.52
N GLU A 403 -7.40 11.56 -21.76
CA GLU A 403 -6.06 11.57 -22.33
C GLU A 403 -5.62 10.19 -22.83
N GLY A 404 -6.09 9.11 -22.17
CA GLY A 404 -5.83 7.74 -22.62
C GLY A 404 -6.41 7.45 -24.00
N GLU A 405 -7.58 8.03 -24.33
CA GLU A 405 -8.19 7.90 -25.66
C GLU A 405 -7.44 8.70 -26.74
N ALA A 406 -6.79 9.81 -26.36
CA ALA A 406 -6.01 10.64 -27.26
C ALA A 406 -4.64 10.02 -27.63
N GLU A 407 -4.03 9.23 -26.75
CA GLU A 407 -2.77 8.51 -27.05
C GLU A 407 -2.99 7.21 -27.86
N GLU A 408 -4.20 6.65 -27.87
CA GLU A 408 -4.55 5.44 -28.65
C GLU A 408 -5.00 5.75 -30.11
N ALA A 409 -5.19 7.03 -30.47
CA ALA A 409 -5.59 7.50 -31.80
C ALA A 409 -4.40 8.01 -32.62
#